data_AF-A0A536TCX0-F1
#
_entry.id   AF-A0A536TCX0-F1
#
_cell.length_a   1.000
_cell.length_b   1.000
_cell.length_c   1.000
_cell.angle_alpha   90.00
_cell.angle_beta   90.00
_cell.angle_gamma   90.00
#
_symmetry.space_group_name_H-M   'P 1'
#
loop_
_entity.id
_entity.type
_entity.pdbx_description
1 polymer ?
#
loop_
_entity_poly.entity_id
_entity_poly.type
_entity_poly.pdbx_seq_one_letter_code
_entity_poly.pdbx_strand_id
1 'polypeptide(L)'
;MRTRWRSGLLCTGAALLLVLPCAGLAASGNFAQRPDVRAFIDRMSAEHGFSARALRALFAQARYQPQIVAAMTRPVVSPPKYYEFAPRFLDPARIDAGAEFWRAHVEALDRARRAFGVPPEIVVAILGVESYYGRNTGGYRVLDALATLAFDYPRRAEFFRGELEQFLLLAREQGISPLS
;
A
#
# COMPACT_ATOMS: atom_id res chain seq x y z
N MET A 1 60.67 57.67 -11.48
CA MET A 1 60.00 58.71 -10.66
C MET A 1 58.64 58.17 -10.21
N ARG A 2 58.45 58.13 -8.87
CA ARG A 2 57.22 58.21 -8.04
C ARG A 2 55.87 58.00 -8.76
N THR A 3 54.97 57.09 -8.34
CA THR A 3 54.20 57.11 -7.07
C THR A 3 53.40 55.78 -6.95
N ARG A 4 53.60 54.96 -5.90
CA ARG A 4 52.77 54.82 -4.67
C ARG A 4 51.25 54.75 -4.86
N TRP A 5 50.67 53.55 -4.75
CA TRP A 5 49.29 53.34 -4.30
C TRP A 5 49.29 52.37 -3.10
N ARG A 6 48.58 52.76 -2.05
CA ARG A 6 48.46 52.08 -0.75
C ARG A 6 47.11 51.36 -0.68
N SER A 7 47.15 50.16 -0.10
CA SER A 7 46.21 49.60 0.91
C SER A 7 44.72 49.44 0.59
N GLY A 8 44.25 48.19 0.72
CA GLY A 8 42.86 47.85 0.99
C GLY A 8 42.70 46.36 1.31
N LEU A 9 43.03 45.93 2.54
CA LEU A 9 42.56 44.65 3.09
C LEU A 9 41.06 44.79 3.40
N LEU A 10 40.23 43.91 2.84
CA LEU A 10 38.85 43.70 3.28
C LEU A 10 38.73 42.27 3.81
N CYS A 11 38.45 42.22 5.12
CA CYS A 11 38.15 41.04 5.90
C CYS A 11 36.70 40.60 5.69
N THR A 12 36.51 39.28 5.77
CA THR A 12 35.40 38.54 6.41
C THR A 12 33.99 38.57 5.80
N GLY A 13 33.44 37.36 5.61
CA GLY A 13 32.04 37.10 5.94
C GLY A 13 31.18 36.35 4.93
N ALA A 14 31.62 35.21 4.37
CA ALA A 14 30.70 34.31 3.67
C ALA A 14 30.09 33.32 4.68
N ALA A 15 28.86 33.61 5.10
CA ALA A 15 28.05 32.77 5.98
C ALA A 15 27.73 31.43 5.30
N LEU A 16 28.17 30.33 5.91
CA LEU A 16 27.88 28.97 5.47
C LEU A 16 26.46 28.61 5.92
N LEU A 17 25.48 28.76 5.03
CA LEU A 17 24.12 28.26 5.23
C LEU A 17 24.14 26.72 5.19
N LEU A 18 24.20 26.11 6.37
CA LEU A 18 23.98 24.68 6.58
C LEU A 18 22.52 24.34 6.24
N VAL A 19 22.28 23.95 4.99
CA VAL A 19 21.06 23.24 4.61
C VAL A 19 21.13 21.86 5.27
N LEU A 20 20.44 21.71 6.40
CA LEU A 20 20.24 20.41 7.04
C LEU A 20 19.46 19.51 6.06
N PRO A 21 20.03 18.39 5.61
CA PRO A 21 19.26 17.38 4.91
C PRO A 21 18.23 16.85 5.89
N CYS A 22 16.95 17.01 5.60
CA CYS A 22 15.88 16.29 6.27
C CYS A 22 16.00 14.83 5.84
N ALA A 23 16.91 14.09 6.47
CA ALA A 23 17.00 12.65 6.32
C ALA A 23 15.72 12.09 6.92
N GLY A 24 14.80 11.63 6.06
CA GLY A 24 13.65 10.85 6.50
C GLY A 24 14.17 9.64 7.25
N LEU A 25 14.04 9.64 8.58
CA LEU A 25 14.20 8.42 9.34
C LEU A 25 13.11 7.47 8.86
N ALA A 26 13.51 6.45 8.11
CA ALA A 26 12.74 5.22 8.05
C ALA A 26 12.72 4.65 9.47
N ALA A 27 11.73 5.05 10.26
CA ALA A 27 11.61 4.61 11.63
C ALA A 27 11.17 3.15 11.62
N SER A 28 12.14 2.23 11.63
CA SER A 28 11.96 0.85 12.05
C SER A 28 11.64 0.82 13.55
N GLY A 29 10.44 1.27 13.90
CA GLY A 29 9.92 1.36 15.25
C GLY A 29 8.51 0.79 15.31
N ASN A 30 8.08 0.44 16.51
CA ASN A 30 6.70 0.01 16.77
C ASN A 30 5.72 1.11 16.29
N PHE A 31 4.82 0.77 15.35
CA PHE A 31 3.88 1.74 14.78
C PHE A 31 3.08 2.49 15.85
N ALA A 32 2.64 1.81 16.91
CA ALA A 32 1.84 2.44 17.97
C ALA A 32 2.56 3.58 18.72
N GLN A 33 3.89 3.63 18.67
CA GLN A 33 4.71 4.67 19.31
C GLN A 33 5.03 5.85 18.37
N ARG A 34 4.61 5.81 17.11
CA ARG A 34 4.90 6.89 16.16
C ARG A 34 3.87 8.03 16.27
N PRO A 35 4.27 9.30 16.17
CA PRO A 35 3.34 10.44 16.27
C PRO A 35 2.28 10.46 15.16
N ASP A 36 2.64 10.13 13.93
CA ASP A 36 1.75 10.06 12.77
C ASP A 36 0.68 8.97 12.93
N VAL A 37 1.07 7.80 13.44
CA VAL A 37 0.13 6.71 13.75
C VAL A 37 -0.79 7.09 14.90
N ARG A 38 -0.29 7.76 15.95
CA ARG A 38 -1.15 8.27 17.03
C ARG A 38 -2.18 9.26 16.53
N ALA A 39 -1.81 10.18 15.66
CA ALA A 39 -2.75 11.11 15.04
C ALA A 39 -3.84 10.39 14.23
N PHE A 40 -3.47 9.34 13.48
CA PHE A 40 -4.44 8.48 12.80
C PHE A 40 -5.39 7.78 13.80
N ILE A 41 -4.85 7.22 14.89
CA ILE A 41 -5.66 6.56 15.93
C ILE A 41 -6.63 7.54 16.58
N ASP A 42 -6.17 8.75 16.91
CA ASP A 42 -7.00 9.78 17.54
C ASP A 42 -8.14 10.20 16.59
N ARG A 43 -7.86 10.33 15.29
CA ARG A 43 -8.88 10.58 14.27
C ARG A 43 -9.90 9.43 14.19
N MET A 44 -9.45 8.17 14.11
CA MET A 44 -10.34 7.01 14.10
C MET A 44 -11.20 6.92 15.37
N SER A 45 -10.66 7.36 16.51
CA SER A 45 -11.42 7.44 17.76
C SER A 45 -12.48 8.53 17.72
N ALA A 46 -12.16 9.70 17.17
CA ALA A 46 -13.05 10.86 17.11
C ALA A 46 -14.16 10.70 16.06
N GLU A 47 -13.83 10.21 14.87
CA GLU A 47 -14.76 10.11 13.74
C GLU A 47 -15.59 8.83 13.76
N HIS A 48 -14.98 7.71 14.17
CA HIS A 48 -15.57 6.38 14.02
C HIS A 48 -15.78 5.65 15.35
N GLY A 49 -15.48 6.29 16.49
CA GLY A 49 -15.70 5.75 17.82
C GLY A 49 -14.84 4.54 18.19
N PHE A 50 -13.68 4.34 17.54
CA PHE A 50 -12.75 3.27 17.94
C PHE A 50 -12.13 3.54 19.30
N SER A 51 -11.89 2.48 20.09
CA SER A 51 -11.09 2.61 21.31
C SER A 51 -9.62 2.88 20.95
N ALA A 52 -9.11 4.09 21.27
CA ALA A 52 -7.71 4.43 21.05
C ALA A 52 -6.74 3.47 21.75
N ARG A 53 -7.13 2.87 22.88
CA ARG A 53 -6.35 1.82 23.58
C ARG A 53 -6.27 0.55 22.74
N ALA A 54 -7.40 0.10 22.20
CA ALA A 54 -7.46 -1.09 21.36
C ALA A 54 -6.67 -0.91 20.05
N LEU A 55 -6.83 0.24 19.38
CA LEU A 55 -6.06 0.54 18.18
C LEU A 55 -4.56 0.63 18.46
N ARG A 56 -4.14 1.24 19.59
CA ARG A 56 -2.72 1.21 19.99
C ARG A 56 -2.19 -0.21 20.16
N ALA A 57 -2.96 -1.11 20.80
CA ALA A 57 -2.58 -2.51 20.94
C ALA A 57 -2.54 -3.26 19.59
N LEU A 58 -3.41 -2.90 18.65
CA LEU A 58 -3.41 -3.44 17.29
C LEU A 58 -2.17 -2.99 16.50
N PHE A 59 -1.90 -1.68 16.45
CA PHE A 59 -0.74 -1.13 15.75
C PHE A 59 0.59 -1.54 16.40
N ALA A 60 0.59 -1.92 17.68
CA ALA A 60 1.77 -2.50 18.32
C ALA A 60 2.16 -3.87 17.74
N GLN A 61 1.23 -4.54 17.06
CA GLN A 61 1.44 -5.84 16.40
C GLN A 61 1.63 -5.71 14.88
N ALA A 62 1.40 -4.53 14.31
CA ALA A 62 1.66 -4.26 12.91
C ALA A 62 3.18 -4.25 12.66
N ARG A 63 3.59 -4.86 11.54
CA ARG A 63 5.00 -5.03 11.17
C ARG A 63 5.29 -4.29 9.89
N TYR A 64 6.36 -3.50 9.89
CA TYR A 64 6.86 -2.85 8.68
C TYR A 64 7.31 -3.91 7.67
N GLN A 65 6.88 -3.77 6.42
CA GLN A 65 7.15 -4.72 5.33
C GLN A 65 8.05 -4.06 4.26
N PRO A 66 9.39 -4.11 4.39
CA PRO A 66 10.30 -3.41 3.49
C PRO A 66 10.14 -3.84 2.02
N GLN A 67 9.79 -5.12 1.78
CA GLN A 67 9.57 -5.64 0.43
C GLN A 67 8.40 -4.98 -0.29
N ILE A 68 7.36 -4.54 0.45
CA ILE A 68 6.21 -3.83 -0.12
C ILE A 68 6.63 -2.43 -0.60
N VAL A 69 7.39 -1.70 0.22
CA VAL A 69 7.92 -0.38 -0.17
C VAL A 69 8.87 -0.50 -1.36
N ALA A 70 9.74 -1.50 -1.34
CA ALA A 70 10.66 -1.77 -2.45
C ALA A 70 9.90 -2.08 -3.75
N ALA A 71 8.84 -2.90 -3.69
CA ALA A 71 8.00 -3.21 -4.85
C ALA A 71 7.31 -1.96 -5.41
N MET A 72 6.77 -1.10 -4.54
CA MET A 72 6.10 0.15 -4.92
C MET A 72 7.04 1.23 -5.46
N THR A 73 8.34 1.13 -5.20
CA THR A 73 9.37 2.09 -5.63
C THR A 73 10.09 1.64 -6.89
N ARG A 74 9.78 0.44 -7.42
CA ARG A 74 10.36 -0.04 -8.68
C ARG A 74 10.14 0.98 -9.81
N PRO A 75 11.15 1.24 -10.64
CA PRO A 75 10.99 2.11 -11.80
C PRO A 75 9.88 1.59 -12.71
N VAL A 76 9.12 2.52 -13.29
CA VAL A 76 8.16 2.19 -14.34
C VAL A 76 8.95 1.77 -15.58
N VAL A 77 8.73 0.55 -16.05
CA VAL A 77 9.28 0.04 -17.31
C VAL A 77 8.17 0.00 -18.36
N SER A 78 8.54 0.05 -19.63
CA SER A 78 7.57 -0.12 -20.72
C SER A 78 6.82 -1.44 -20.55
N PRO A 79 5.49 -1.45 -20.72
CA PRO A 79 4.73 -2.68 -20.63
C PRO A 79 5.17 -3.66 -21.75
N PRO A 80 5.15 -4.97 -21.49
CA PRO A 80 5.42 -5.97 -22.52
C PRO A 80 4.40 -5.86 -23.65
N LYS A 81 4.78 -6.31 -24.84
CA LYS A 81 3.83 -6.37 -25.97
C LYS A 81 2.76 -7.41 -25.68
N TYR A 82 1.59 -7.27 -26.31
CA TYR A 82 0.45 -8.16 -26.08
C TYR A 82 0.82 -9.65 -26.19
N TYR A 83 1.58 -10.03 -27.23
CA TYR A 83 1.98 -11.42 -27.46
C TYR A 83 2.98 -11.98 -26.42
N GLU A 84 3.61 -11.12 -25.60
CA GLU A 84 4.48 -11.53 -24.49
C GLU A 84 3.71 -11.59 -23.15
N PHE A 85 2.62 -10.82 -23.05
CA PHE A 85 1.80 -10.70 -21.85
C PHE A 85 0.68 -11.74 -21.80
N ALA A 86 -0.09 -11.86 -22.89
CA ALA A 86 -1.28 -12.69 -22.96
C ALA A 86 -1.03 -14.17 -22.62
N PRO A 87 0.08 -14.82 -23.05
CA PRO A 87 0.34 -16.23 -22.71
C PRO A 87 0.51 -16.51 -21.21
N ARG A 88 0.74 -15.48 -20.37
CA ARG A 88 0.81 -15.66 -18.91
C ARG A 88 -0.54 -15.94 -18.26
N PHE A 89 -1.63 -15.59 -18.96
CA PHE A 89 -3.01 -15.74 -18.51
C PHE A 89 -3.85 -16.65 -19.40
N LEU A 90 -3.49 -16.75 -20.69
CA LEU A 90 -4.14 -17.60 -21.68
C LEU A 90 -3.40 -18.93 -21.84
N ASP A 91 -3.07 -19.57 -20.71
CA ASP A 91 -2.45 -20.90 -20.69
C ASP A 91 -3.50 -22.01 -20.52
N PRO A 92 -3.29 -23.21 -21.11
CA PRO A 92 -4.28 -24.30 -21.03
C PRO A 92 -4.67 -24.68 -19.59
N ALA A 93 -3.71 -24.70 -18.67
CA ALA A 93 -3.97 -25.10 -17.28
C ALA A 93 -4.89 -24.10 -16.56
N ARG A 94 -4.74 -22.80 -16.81
CA ARG A 94 -5.63 -21.77 -16.25
C ARG A 94 -7.02 -21.79 -16.87
N ILE A 95 -7.12 -22.10 -18.17
CA ILE A 95 -8.40 -22.26 -18.86
C ILE A 95 -9.17 -23.45 -18.26
N ASP A 96 -8.51 -24.59 -18.08
CA ASP A 96 -9.12 -25.78 -17.50
C ASP A 96 -9.57 -25.54 -16.05
N ALA A 97 -8.73 -24.88 -15.25
CA ALA A 97 -9.08 -24.49 -13.89
C ALA A 97 -10.26 -23.50 -13.85
N GLY A 98 -10.38 -22.62 -14.84
CA GLY A 98 -11.51 -21.70 -14.96
C GLY A 98 -12.81 -22.41 -15.30
N ALA A 99 -12.75 -23.38 -16.21
CA ALA A 99 -13.89 -24.21 -16.55
C ALA A 99 -14.33 -25.07 -15.34
N GLU A 100 -13.37 -25.58 -14.56
CA GLU A 100 -13.64 -26.26 -13.30
C GLU A 100 -14.30 -25.34 -12.27
N PHE A 101 -13.72 -24.15 -12.04
CA PHE A 101 -14.28 -23.16 -11.12
C PHE A 101 -15.71 -22.76 -11.52
N TRP A 102 -15.97 -22.55 -12.81
CA TRP A 102 -17.31 -22.25 -13.31
C TRP A 102 -18.28 -23.39 -12.98
N ARG A 103 -17.95 -24.63 -13.35
CA ARG A 103 -18.83 -25.79 -13.10
C ARG A 103 -19.15 -25.93 -11.61
N ALA A 104 -18.17 -25.70 -10.73
CA ALA A 104 -18.35 -25.75 -9.30
C ALA A 104 -19.25 -24.63 -8.73
N HIS A 105 -19.38 -23.49 -9.42
CA HIS A 105 -20.07 -22.30 -8.92
C HIS A 105 -21.20 -21.81 -9.84
N VAL A 106 -21.76 -22.68 -10.69
CA VAL A 106 -22.77 -22.31 -11.70
C VAL A 106 -23.95 -21.53 -11.10
N GLU A 107 -24.46 -21.97 -9.95
CA GLU A 107 -25.58 -21.32 -9.26
C GLU A 107 -25.21 -19.91 -8.77
N ALA A 108 -23.99 -19.72 -8.25
CA ALA A 108 -23.54 -18.42 -7.76
C ALA A 108 -23.32 -17.44 -8.92
N LEU A 109 -22.69 -17.92 -9.99
CA LEU A 109 -22.46 -17.13 -11.20
C LEU A 109 -23.77 -16.71 -11.87
N ASP A 110 -24.75 -17.63 -11.94
CA ASP A 110 -26.06 -17.33 -12.54
C ASP A 110 -26.89 -16.37 -11.66
N ARG A 111 -26.80 -16.48 -10.33
CA ARG A 111 -27.34 -15.47 -9.43
C ARG A 111 -26.70 -14.10 -9.65
N ALA A 112 -25.37 -14.03 -9.74
CA ALA A 112 -24.65 -12.78 -10.00
C ALA A 112 -25.05 -12.16 -11.35
N ARG A 113 -25.16 -12.99 -12.39
CA ARG A 113 -25.66 -12.57 -13.71
C ARG A 113 -27.06 -11.96 -13.64
N ARG A 114 -28.00 -12.61 -12.94
CA ARG A 114 -29.37 -12.08 -12.79
C ARG A 114 -29.42 -10.80 -11.97
N ALA A 115 -28.66 -10.72 -10.88
CA ALA A 115 -28.70 -9.59 -9.96
C ALA A 115 -27.99 -8.35 -10.52
N PHE A 116 -26.87 -8.54 -11.22
CA PHE A 116 -25.97 -7.46 -11.61
C PHE A 116 -25.81 -7.30 -13.13
N GLY A 117 -26.35 -8.22 -13.94
CA GLY A 117 -26.23 -8.17 -15.41
C GLY A 117 -24.85 -8.53 -15.96
N VAL A 118 -23.92 -9.00 -15.10
CA VAL A 118 -22.55 -9.32 -15.50
C VAL A 118 -22.47 -10.75 -16.05
N PRO A 119 -21.93 -10.97 -17.26
CA PRO A 119 -21.75 -12.32 -17.79
C PRO A 119 -20.81 -13.16 -16.90
N PRO A 120 -21.15 -14.43 -16.61
CA PRO A 120 -20.33 -15.31 -15.78
C PRO A 120 -18.86 -15.41 -16.21
N GLU A 121 -18.60 -15.43 -17.51
CA GLU A 121 -17.25 -15.49 -18.10
C GLU A 121 -16.37 -14.32 -17.66
N ILE A 122 -16.95 -13.13 -17.45
CA ILE A 122 -16.21 -11.96 -16.97
C ILE A 122 -15.81 -12.15 -15.50
N VAL A 123 -16.73 -12.64 -14.67
CA VAL A 123 -16.46 -12.92 -13.26
C VAL A 123 -15.37 -13.98 -13.11
N VAL A 124 -15.48 -15.08 -13.87
CA VAL A 124 -14.48 -16.16 -13.87
C VAL A 124 -13.14 -15.64 -14.37
N ALA A 125 -13.10 -14.86 -15.45
CA ALA A 125 -11.85 -14.30 -15.96
C ALA A 125 -11.14 -13.40 -14.94
N ILE A 126 -11.87 -12.52 -14.24
CA ILE A 126 -11.29 -11.67 -13.19
C ILE A 126 -10.69 -12.54 -12.08
N LEU A 127 -11.43 -13.51 -11.55
CA LEU A 127 -10.94 -14.38 -10.48
C LEU A 127 -9.72 -15.22 -10.89
N GLY A 128 -9.67 -15.63 -12.16
CA GLY A 128 -8.53 -16.35 -12.74
C GLY A 128 -7.29 -15.48 -12.91
N VAL A 129 -7.46 -14.21 -13.28
CA VAL A 129 -6.35 -13.24 -13.41
C VAL A 129 -5.81 -12.85 -12.04
N GLU A 130 -6.68 -12.50 -11.10
CA GLU A 130 -6.31 -11.91 -9.81
C GLU A 130 -5.69 -12.91 -8.84
N SER A 131 -6.26 -14.13 -8.76
CA SER A 131 -5.89 -15.08 -7.69
C SER A 131 -5.65 -16.50 -8.16
N TYR A 132 -5.79 -16.76 -9.47
CA TYR A 132 -5.87 -18.13 -9.98
C TYR A 132 -6.93 -18.93 -9.20
N TYR A 133 -8.16 -18.40 -9.17
CA TYR A 133 -9.32 -19.02 -8.52
C TYR A 133 -9.07 -19.37 -7.04
N GLY A 134 -8.36 -18.48 -6.31
CA GLY A 134 -8.06 -18.63 -4.89
C GLY A 134 -6.74 -19.34 -4.55
N ARG A 135 -5.95 -19.80 -5.53
CA ARG A 135 -4.64 -20.42 -5.25
C ARG A 135 -3.59 -19.41 -4.78
N ASN A 136 -3.71 -18.14 -5.18
CA ASN A 136 -2.78 -17.06 -4.85
C ASN A 136 -3.55 -15.84 -4.31
N THR A 137 -3.81 -15.78 -3.00
CA THR A 137 -4.58 -14.69 -2.37
C THR A 137 -3.70 -13.62 -1.71
N GLY A 138 -2.38 -13.72 -1.86
CA GLY A 138 -1.39 -12.84 -1.21
C GLY A 138 -0.73 -13.47 0.01
N GLY A 139 0.42 -12.92 0.39
CA GLY A 139 1.26 -13.45 1.49
C GLY A 139 1.50 -12.48 2.65
N TYR A 140 0.87 -11.30 2.63
CA TYR A 140 0.97 -10.31 3.69
C TYR A 140 -0.35 -10.16 4.42
N ARG A 141 -0.29 -9.96 5.74
CA ARG A 141 -1.47 -9.46 6.48
C ARG A 141 -1.85 -8.09 5.95
N VAL A 142 -3.14 -7.87 5.74
CA VAL A 142 -3.65 -6.60 5.19
C VAL A 142 -3.23 -5.41 6.07
N LEU A 143 -3.28 -5.57 7.39
CA LEU A 143 -2.81 -4.56 8.35
C LEU A 143 -1.34 -4.17 8.13
N ASP A 144 -0.46 -5.14 7.96
CA ASP A 144 0.97 -4.89 7.78
C ASP A 144 1.24 -4.14 6.47
N ALA A 145 0.57 -4.55 5.39
CA ALA A 145 0.70 -3.92 4.08
C ALA A 145 0.18 -2.48 4.10
N LEU A 146 -1.02 -2.26 4.61
CA LEU A 146 -1.64 -0.93 4.63
C LEU A 146 -0.93 0.01 5.62
N ALA A 147 -0.53 -0.46 6.82
CA ALA A 147 0.23 0.36 7.76
C ALA A 147 1.59 0.77 7.17
N THR A 148 2.30 -0.17 6.56
CA THR A 148 3.57 0.11 5.87
C THR A 148 3.40 1.19 4.81
N LEU A 149 2.37 1.08 3.96
CA LEU A 149 2.17 2.03 2.88
C LEU A 149 1.58 3.38 3.35
N ALA A 150 0.75 3.38 4.38
CA ALA A 150 0.15 4.58 4.96
C ALA A 150 1.18 5.48 5.69
N PHE A 151 2.22 4.88 6.26
CA PHE A 151 3.16 5.58 7.15
C PHE A 151 4.61 5.59 6.65
N ASP A 152 5.00 4.71 5.72
CA ASP A 152 6.37 4.63 5.20
C ASP A 152 6.48 4.73 3.67
N TYR A 153 5.38 5.11 2.99
CA TYR A 153 5.38 5.36 1.54
C TYR A 153 4.78 6.72 1.18
N PRO A 154 5.58 7.82 1.31
CA PRO A 154 5.08 9.20 1.19
C PRO A 154 4.32 9.50 -0.11
N ARG A 155 4.74 8.89 -1.24
CA ARG A 155 4.18 9.14 -2.57
C ARG A 155 2.66 8.89 -2.66
N ARG A 156 2.12 7.99 -1.85
CA ARG A 156 0.67 7.66 -1.82
C ARG A 156 0.14 7.48 -0.39
N ALA A 157 0.79 8.08 0.60
CA ALA A 157 0.47 7.86 2.01
C ALA A 157 -1.01 8.16 2.32
N GLU A 158 -1.56 9.29 1.83
CA GLU A 158 -2.97 9.65 2.04
C GLU A 158 -3.95 8.61 1.49
N PHE A 159 -3.70 8.10 0.28
CA PHE A 159 -4.52 7.04 -0.30
C PHE A 159 -4.54 5.79 0.59
N PHE A 160 -3.36 5.34 1.03
CA PHE A 160 -3.27 4.14 1.87
C PHE A 160 -3.75 4.35 3.30
N ARG A 161 -3.75 5.58 3.82
CA ARG A 161 -4.43 5.92 5.08
C ARG A 161 -5.94 5.77 4.95
N GLY A 162 -6.51 6.17 3.81
CA GLY A 162 -7.92 5.94 3.49
C GLY A 162 -8.26 4.44 3.41
N GLU A 163 -7.46 3.66 2.69
CA GLU A 163 -7.65 2.20 2.62
C GLU A 163 -7.50 1.52 3.98
N LEU A 164 -6.52 1.94 4.81
CA LEU A 164 -6.33 1.42 6.16
C LEU A 164 -7.53 1.71 7.07
N GLU A 165 -8.10 2.91 6.96
CA GLU A 165 -9.33 3.29 7.66
C GLU A 165 -10.50 2.41 7.24
N GLN A 166 -10.75 2.27 5.92
CA GLN A 166 -11.85 1.44 5.42
C GLN A 166 -11.67 -0.03 5.79
N PHE A 167 -10.44 -0.54 5.77
CA PHE A 167 -10.14 -1.90 6.22
C PHE A 167 -10.49 -2.11 7.71
N LEU A 168 -10.15 -1.16 8.58
CA LEU A 168 -10.48 -1.27 10.01
C LEU A 168 -11.99 -1.19 10.26
N LEU A 169 -12.71 -0.36 9.49
CA LEU A 169 -14.17 -0.28 9.52
C LEU A 169 -14.79 -1.61 9.09
N LEU A 170 -14.37 -2.14 7.94
CA LEU A 170 -14.84 -3.42 7.41
C LEU A 170 -14.58 -4.56 8.41
N ALA A 171 -13.38 -4.63 8.98
CA ALA A 171 -13.03 -5.67 9.95
C ALA A 171 -13.96 -5.62 11.18
N ARG A 172 -14.29 -4.41 11.66
CA ARG A 172 -15.24 -4.22 12.75
C ARG A 172 -16.67 -4.61 12.36
N GLU A 173 -17.13 -4.22 11.18
CA GLU A 173 -18.48 -4.55 10.68
C GLU A 173 -18.67 -6.06 10.49
N GLN A 174 -17.65 -6.75 10.00
CA GLN A 174 -17.68 -8.19 9.77
C GLN A 174 -17.33 -9.02 11.00
N GLY A 175 -16.89 -8.39 12.10
CA GLY A 175 -16.44 -9.08 13.32
C GLY A 175 -15.17 -9.92 13.12
N ILE A 176 -14.32 -9.54 12.16
CA ILE A 176 -13.10 -10.27 11.80
C ILE A 176 -11.90 -9.58 12.46
N SER A 177 -10.93 -10.38 12.90
CA SER A 177 -9.67 -9.85 13.45
C SER A 177 -8.86 -9.15 12.35
N PRO A 178 -8.44 -7.87 12.52
CA PRO A 178 -7.55 -7.21 11.56
C PRO A 178 -6.13 -7.81 11.47
N LEU A 179 -5.83 -8.81 12.30
CA LEU A 179 -4.54 -9.52 12.34
C LEU A 179 -4.55 -10.86 11.58
N SER A 180 -5.68 -11.24 10.98
CA SER A 180 -5.82 -12.45 10.16
C SER A 180 -4.94 -12.41 8.91
#